data_AF-A0A4P7Z6X0-F1
#
_entry.id   AF-A0A4P7Z6X0-F1
#
_cell.length_a   1.000
_cell.length_b   1.000
_cell.length_c   1.000
_cell.angle_alpha   90.00
_cell.angle_beta   90.00
_cell.angle_gamma   90.00
#
_symmetry.space_group_name_H-M   'P 1'
#
loop_
_entity.id
_entity.type
_entity.pdbx_description
1 polymer ?
#
loop_
_entity_poly.entity_id
_entity_poly.type
_entity_poly.pdbx_seq_one_letter_code
_entity_poly.pdbx_strand_id
1 'polypeptide(L)'
;MEDLIGFHRGRLSRGYYLLLLKEPMAAGEFQFLGYTHLSGGKYGLPSNDPAAEAARPTVQGSLEQKFGVAGVNGLARKIAGDIPATGERRLAKIVPVIGHDQAMGPADQYPASKHGIAQFNLTVPKKFLVSAFVDPNRRFQGGGLDLVMDKGTAYDSRRAVFQYLSAA
;
A
#
# COMPACT_ATOMS: atom_id res chain seq x y z
N MET A 1 -16.41 1.70 2.61
CA MET A 1 -15.07 1.58 3.21
C MET A 1 -14.03 1.20 2.17
N GLU A 2 -14.17 0.07 1.47
CA GLU A 2 -13.18 -0.42 0.48
C GLU A 2 -12.83 0.61 -0.59
N ASP A 3 -13.84 1.21 -1.21
CA ASP A 3 -13.64 2.27 -2.21
C ASP A 3 -12.90 3.49 -1.64
N LEU A 4 -13.00 3.77 -0.33
CA LEU A 4 -12.29 4.89 0.31
C LEU A 4 -10.78 4.69 0.27
N ILE A 5 -10.34 3.46 0.50
CA ILE A 5 -8.94 3.05 0.61
C ILE A 5 -8.40 2.44 -0.68
N GLY A 6 -9.14 2.54 -1.78
CA GLY A 6 -8.69 2.12 -3.12
C GLY A 6 -8.76 0.62 -3.38
N PHE A 7 -9.67 -0.10 -2.73
CA PHE A 7 -9.95 -1.51 -3.03
C PHE A 7 -11.29 -1.66 -3.76
N HIS A 8 -11.39 -2.62 -4.67
CA HIS A 8 -12.66 -3.07 -5.22
C HIS A 8 -13.64 -3.49 -4.11
N ARG A 9 -14.93 -3.27 -4.34
CA ARG A 9 -15.99 -3.72 -3.43
C ARG A 9 -15.94 -5.25 -3.24
N GLY A 10 -16.00 -5.70 -2.00
CA GLY A 10 -15.91 -7.10 -1.63
C GLY A 10 -14.48 -7.63 -1.50
N ARG A 11 -13.44 -6.83 -1.82
CA ARG A 11 -12.04 -7.24 -1.70
C ARG A 11 -11.63 -7.62 -0.27
N LEU A 12 -12.26 -6.99 0.71
CA LEU A 12 -12.04 -7.16 2.15
C LEU A 12 -13.19 -7.94 2.81
N SER A 13 -14.11 -8.51 2.03
CA SER A 13 -15.32 -9.20 2.54
C SER A 13 -15.01 -10.49 3.31
N ARG A 14 -13.89 -11.14 3.00
CA ARG A 14 -13.44 -12.38 3.66
C ARG A 14 -12.47 -12.10 4.81
N GLY A 15 -12.36 -10.85 5.21
CA GLY A 15 -11.42 -10.38 6.22
C GLY A 15 -10.09 -9.88 5.66
N TYR A 16 -9.33 -9.20 6.50
CA TYR A 16 -8.05 -8.60 6.17
C TYR A 16 -7.20 -8.37 7.42
N TYR A 17 -5.89 -8.36 7.25
CA TYR A 17 -4.95 -7.99 8.29
C TYR A 17 -4.58 -6.51 8.19
N LEU A 18 -4.47 -5.86 9.34
CA LEU A 18 -3.98 -4.50 9.48
C LEU A 18 -2.57 -4.52 10.06
N LEU A 19 -1.61 -4.09 9.26
CA LEU A 19 -0.21 -4.02 9.63
C LEU A 19 0.18 -2.56 9.85
N LEU A 20 0.93 -2.27 10.92
CA LEU A 20 1.40 -0.92 11.25
C LEU A 20 2.92 -0.88 11.24
N LEU A 21 3.51 0.06 10.52
CA LEU A 21 4.96 0.22 10.47
C LEU A 21 5.51 0.48 11.89
N LYS A 22 6.57 -0.24 12.26
CA LYS A 22 7.19 -0.17 13.60
C LYS A 22 8.44 0.67 13.68
N GLU A 23 9.00 1.02 12.53
CA GLU A 23 10.29 1.68 12.45
C GLU A 23 10.17 2.95 11.60
N PRO A 24 11.02 3.95 11.82
CA PRO A 24 11.00 5.16 11.02
C PRO A 24 11.29 4.83 9.56
N MET A 25 10.67 5.62 8.67
CA MET A 25 11.09 5.67 7.28
C MET A 25 12.26 6.65 7.15
N ALA A 26 13.21 6.34 6.28
CA ALA A 26 14.21 7.29 5.81
C ALA A 26 13.97 7.63 4.33
N ALA A 27 14.46 8.78 3.91
CA ALA A 27 14.47 9.12 2.49
C ALA A 27 15.29 8.08 1.70
N GLY A 28 14.77 7.64 0.56
CA GLY A 28 15.36 6.58 -0.27
C GLY A 28 14.86 5.16 0.04
N GLU A 29 14.20 4.96 1.19
CA GLU A 29 13.62 3.66 1.59
C GLU A 29 12.17 3.45 1.12
N PHE A 30 11.61 4.47 0.47
CA PHE A 30 10.27 4.44 -0.10
C PHE A 30 10.16 5.35 -1.32
N GLN A 31 9.12 5.12 -2.10
CA GLN A 31 8.67 5.97 -3.21
C GLN A 31 7.25 6.45 -2.92
N PHE A 32 6.99 7.73 -3.14
CA PHE A 32 5.64 8.27 -3.04
C PHE A 32 4.88 7.97 -4.33
N LEU A 33 3.75 7.28 -4.21
CA LEU A 33 2.91 6.90 -5.35
C LEU A 33 1.74 7.87 -5.56
N GLY A 34 1.71 9.00 -4.87
CA GLY A 34 0.54 9.88 -4.90
C GLY A 34 -0.53 9.40 -3.93
N TYR A 35 -1.78 9.41 -4.38
CA TYR A 35 -2.95 9.15 -3.57
C TYR A 35 -3.79 8.01 -4.13
N THR A 36 -4.73 7.47 -3.36
CA THR A 36 -5.60 6.34 -3.72
C THR A 36 -6.40 6.45 -5.03
N HIS A 37 -6.50 7.63 -5.66
CA HIS A 37 -7.07 7.79 -7.00
C HIS A 37 -6.05 7.57 -8.14
N LEU A 38 -4.76 7.51 -7.83
CA LEU A 38 -3.63 7.31 -8.75
C LEU A 38 -3.21 5.84 -8.74
N SER A 39 -4.08 4.98 -9.26
CA SER A 39 -3.83 3.53 -9.30
C SER A 39 -2.49 3.21 -9.98
N GLY A 40 -1.67 2.42 -9.29
CA GLY A 40 -0.30 2.07 -9.69
C GLY A 40 0.73 3.19 -9.53
N GLY A 41 0.37 4.30 -8.86
CA GLY A 41 1.20 5.49 -8.78
C GLY A 41 1.37 6.20 -10.11
N LYS A 42 0.32 6.19 -10.94
CA LYS A 42 0.31 6.75 -12.28
C LYS A 42 -0.88 7.68 -12.48
N TYR A 43 -0.70 8.70 -13.31
CA TYR A 43 -1.78 9.61 -13.72
C TYR A 43 -2.72 8.95 -14.72
N GLY A 44 -3.96 9.44 -14.75
CA GLY A 44 -5.03 8.92 -15.60
C GLY A 44 -5.64 7.62 -15.09
N LEU A 45 -6.68 7.15 -15.78
CA LEU A 45 -7.36 5.90 -15.47
C LEU A 45 -6.50 4.70 -15.91
N PRO A 46 -6.53 3.58 -15.17
CA PRO A 46 -5.91 2.35 -15.62
C PRO A 46 -6.50 1.88 -16.95
N SER A 47 -5.64 1.34 -17.81
CA SER A 47 -6.05 0.76 -19.08
C SER A 47 -5.99 -0.76 -19.04
N ASN A 48 -6.89 -1.42 -19.76
CA ASN A 48 -6.81 -2.85 -20.02
C ASN A 48 -5.84 -3.18 -21.18
N ASP A 49 -5.42 -2.18 -21.95
CA ASP A 49 -4.33 -2.33 -22.94
C ASP A 49 -2.97 -2.19 -22.23
N PRO A 50 -2.11 -3.24 -22.23
CA PRO A 50 -0.80 -3.21 -21.59
C PRO A 50 0.12 -2.10 -22.09
N ALA A 51 0.07 -1.76 -23.39
CA ALA A 51 0.94 -0.73 -23.95
C ALA A 51 0.53 0.66 -23.45
N ALA A 52 -0.78 0.96 -23.49
CA ALA A 52 -1.33 2.19 -22.94
C ALA A 52 -1.11 2.29 -21.42
N GLU A 53 -1.26 1.20 -20.68
CA GLU A 53 -1.01 1.15 -19.24
C GLU A 53 0.47 1.41 -18.91
N ALA A 54 1.39 0.83 -19.68
CA ALA A 54 2.83 1.06 -19.51
C ALA A 54 3.23 2.52 -19.81
N ALA A 55 2.58 3.15 -20.80
CA ALA A 55 2.86 4.53 -21.21
C ALA A 55 2.32 5.60 -20.26
N ARG A 56 1.44 5.25 -19.30
CA ARG A 56 0.88 6.21 -18.33
C ARG A 56 1.99 6.87 -17.51
N PRO A 57 2.01 8.23 -17.40
CA PRO A 57 3.02 8.93 -16.61
C PRO A 57 2.97 8.53 -15.13
N THR A 58 4.12 8.22 -14.54
CA THR A 58 4.23 7.91 -13.11
C THR A 58 4.29 9.19 -12.29
N VAL A 59 3.72 9.15 -11.08
CA VAL A 59 3.80 10.25 -10.11
C VAL A 59 5.26 10.57 -9.81
N GLN A 60 6.06 9.53 -9.56
CA GLN A 60 7.49 9.66 -9.30
C GLN A 60 8.22 10.38 -10.45
N GLY A 61 8.01 9.96 -11.70
CA GLY A 61 8.65 10.58 -12.86
C GLY A 61 8.25 12.05 -13.04
N SER A 62 6.97 12.39 -12.81
CA SER A 62 6.53 13.78 -12.86
C SER A 62 7.13 14.64 -11.74
N LEU A 63 7.32 14.08 -10.53
CA LEU A 63 7.99 14.78 -9.44
C LEU A 63 9.47 15.02 -9.74
N GLU A 64 10.16 14.02 -10.29
CA GLU A 64 11.56 14.14 -10.72
C GLU A 64 11.72 15.18 -11.82
N GLN A 65 10.82 15.22 -12.81
CA GLN A 65 10.83 16.24 -13.86
C GLN A 65 10.61 17.66 -13.29
N LYS A 66 9.72 17.80 -12.30
CA LYS A 66 9.33 19.10 -11.75
C LYS A 66 10.34 19.66 -10.75
N PHE A 67 10.92 18.82 -9.91
CA PHE A 67 11.73 19.24 -8.77
C PHE A 67 13.19 18.78 -8.83
N GLY A 68 13.54 17.95 -9.81
CA GLY A 68 14.82 17.27 -9.87
C GLY A 68 15.01 16.25 -8.73
N VAL A 69 16.06 15.45 -8.84
CA VAL A 69 16.39 14.39 -7.85
C VAL A 69 16.59 14.97 -6.45
N ALA A 70 17.27 16.12 -6.33
CA ALA A 70 17.50 16.77 -5.05
C ALA A 70 16.20 17.25 -4.39
N GLY A 71 15.27 17.80 -5.18
CA GLY A 71 13.97 18.24 -4.69
C GLY A 71 13.08 17.06 -4.25
N VAL A 72 13.07 15.97 -5.02
CA VAL A 72 12.37 14.73 -4.67
C VAL A 72 12.92 14.14 -3.36
N ASN A 73 14.25 14.11 -3.20
CA ASN A 73 14.89 13.68 -1.96
C ASN A 73 14.52 14.58 -0.78
N GLY A 74 14.44 15.89 -0.98
CA GLY A 74 13.97 16.84 0.03
C GLY A 74 12.52 16.57 0.46
N LEU A 75 11.63 16.33 -0.50
CA LEU A 75 10.24 15.96 -0.24
C LEU A 75 10.13 14.63 0.51
N ALA A 76 10.91 13.61 0.11
CA ALA A 76 10.95 12.32 0.78
C ALA A 76 11.42 12.46 2.24
N ARG A 77 12.44 13.30 2.53
CA ARG A 77 12.85 13.58 3.92
C ARG A 77 11.74 14.22 4.73
N LYS A 78 11.01 15.17 4.16
CA LYS A 78 9.88 15.81 4.85
C LYS A 78 8.79 14.79 5.19
N ILE A 79 8.36 14.01 4.20
CA ILE A 79 7.36 12.94 4.39
C ILE A 79 7.81 11.94 5.45
N ALA A 80 9.08 11.52 5.41
CA ALA A 80 9.67 10.60 6.38
C ALA A 80 9.60 11.15 7.81
N GLY A 81 9.86 12.45 7.99
CA GLY A 81 9.76 13.13 9.28
C GLY A 81 8.32 13.27 9.80
N ASP A 82 7.33 13.33 8.90
CA ASP A 82 5.91 13.51 9.25
C ASP A 82 5.21 12.18 9.62
N ILE A 83 5.80 11.02 9.32
CA ILE A 83 5.22 9.70 9.56
C ILE A 83 5.89 9.07 10.80
N PRO A 84 5.24 9.10 11.98
CA PRO A 84 5.82 8.52 13.18
C PRO A 84 5.80 6.99 13.15
N ALA A 85 6.76 6.36 13.84
CA ALA A 85 6.82 4.91 14.04
C ALA A 85 5.85 4.41 15.14
N THR A 86 5.25 5.31 15.91
CA THR A 86 4.31 5.04 17.01
C THR A 86 3.11 5.99 16.96
N GLY A 87 2.07 5.69 17.76
CA GLY A 87 0.86 6.51 17.81
C GLY A 87 -0.12 6.24 16.65
N GLU A 88 -1.07 7.16 16.47
CA GLU A 88 -2.22 6.99 15.58
C GLU A 88 -1.93 7.30 14.11
N ARG A 89 -0.86 8.06 13.83
CA ARG A 89 -0.50 8.54 12.48
C ARG A 89 0.53 7.65 11.78
N ARG A 90 0.63 6.39 12.18
CA ARG A 90 1.55 5.42 11.57
C ARG A 90 1.15 5.08 10.14
N LEU A 91 2.15 4.70 9.34
CA LEU A 91 1.88 4.07 8.06
C LEU A 91 1.23 2.70 8.28
N ALA A 92 0.11 2.46 7.59
CA ALA A 92 -0.63 1.21 7.65
C ALA A 92 -0.59 0.46 6.31
N LYS A 93 -0.54 -0.87 6.39
CA LYS A 93 -0.71 -1.76 5.25
C LYS A 93 -1.91 -2.66 5.51
N ILE A 94 -2.84 -2.65 4.56
CA ILE A 94 -3.99 -3.57 4.56
C ILE A 94 -3.66 -4.76 3.68
N VAL A 95 -3.86 -5.96 4.22
CA VAL A 95 -3.51 -7.23 3.59
C VAL A 95 -4.77 -8.09 3.52
N PRO A 96 -5.50 -8.11 2.39
CA PRO A 96 -6.73 -8.89 2.25
C PRO A 96 -6.48 -10.39 2.38
N VAL A 97 -7.44 -11.15 2.92
CA VAL A 97 -7.35 -12.62 2.94
C VAL A 97 -7.41 -13.21 1.53
N ILE A 98 -8.16 -12.59 0.61
CA ILE A 98 -8.40 -13.15 -0.74
C ILE A 98 -7.40 -12.69 -1.81
N GLY A 99 -7.13 -13.63 -2.74
CA GLY A 99 -6.41 -13.52 -4.01
C GLY A 99 -6.76 -12.30 -4.86
N HIS A 100 -5.82 -11.79 -5.68
CA HIS A 100 -6.22 -11.03 -6.88
C HIS A 100 -7.13 -11.92 -7.72
N ASP A 101 -8.19 -11.32 -8.25
CA ASP A 101 -9.01 -12.02 -9.22
C ASP A 101 -8.34 -11.87 -10.59
N GLN A 102 -7.76 -12.96 -11.09
CA GLN A 102 -7.03 -12.95 -12.35
C GLN A 102 -7.95 -12.72 -13.57
N ALA A 103 -9.26 -12.93 -13.41
CA ALA A 103 -10.25 -12.66 -14.45
C ALA A 103 -10.74 -11.20 -14.44
N MET A 104 -10.33 -10.41 -13.44
CA MET A 104 -10.74 -9.02 -13.26
C MET A 104 -9.62 -8.07 -13.73
N GLY A 105 -9.97 -7.07 -14.56
CA GLY A 105 -9.00 -6.09 -15.05
C GLY A 105 -8.39 -5.24 -13.92
N PRO A 106 -7.18 -4.66 -14.10
CA PRO A 106 -6.55 -3.83 -13.06
C PRO A 106 -7.40 -2.64 -12.60
N ALA A 107 -8.14 -2.03 -13.52
CA ALA A 107 -9.07 -0.92 -13.22
C ALA A 107 -10.19 -1.35 -12.28
N ASP A 108 -10.67 -2.58 -12.41
CA ASP A 108 -11.74 -3.12 -11.60
C ASP A 108 -11.20 -3.63 -10.25
N GLN A 109 -10.00 -4.21 -10.22
CA GLN A 109 -9.37 -4.65 -8.96
C GLN A 109 -8.99 -3.47 -8.05
N TYR A 110 -8.58 -2.36 -8.66
CA TYR A 110 -8.14 -1.13 -8.01
C TYR A 110 -8.83 0.08 -8.64
N PRO A 111 -10.13 0.26 -8.37
CA PRO A 111 -10.86 1.41 -8.87
C PRO A 111 -10.25 2.68 -8.30
N ALA A 112 -10.26 3.76 -9.09
CA ALA A 112 -9.85 5.06 -8.60
C ALA A 112 -10.72 5.43 -7.40
N SER A 113 -10.12 5.48 -6.21
CA SER A 113 -10.82 5.92 -5.00
C SER A 113 -11.30 7.36 -5.21
N LYS A 114 -12.47 7.70 -4.66
CA LYS A 114 -12.94 9.09 -4.61
C LYS A 114 -12.20 9.92 -3.55
N HIS A 115 -11.27 9.31 -2.83
CA HIS A 115 -10.56 9.89 -1.69
C HIS A 115 -9.06 9.97 -1.96
N GLY A 116 -8.39 10.87 -1.23
CA GLY A 116 -6.96 11.16 -1.38
C GLY A 116 -6.13 10.63 -0.23
N ILE A 117 -6.03 9.31 -0.06
CA ILE A 117 -5.14 8.71 0.96
C ILE A 117 -3.77 8.49 0.33
N ALA A 118 -2.71 9.00 0.97
CA ALA A 118 -1.35 8.90 0.48
C ALA A 118 -0.91 7.43 0.36
N GLN A 119 -0.23 7.10 -0.74
CA GLN A 119 0.27 5.77 -1.03
C GLN A 119 1.79 5.78 -1.20
N PHE A 120 2.41 4.72 -0.70
CA PHE A 120 3.86 4.57 -0.71
C PHE A 120 4.23 3.16 -1.17
N ASN A 121 5.32 3.06 -1.91
CA ASN A 121 5.99 1.79 -2.16
C ASN A 121 7.25 1.71 -1.31
N LEU A 122 7.50 0.60 -0.63
CA LEU A 122 8.76 0.38 0.07
C LEU A 122 9.82 -0.10 -0.91
N THR A 123 11.02 0.46 -0.82
CA THR A 123 12.17 0.06 -1.68
C THR A 123 13.13 -0.87 -0.94
N VAL A 124 13.05 -0.92 0.39
CA VAL A 124 13.79 -1.83 1.27
C VAL A 124 12.83 -2.57 2.20
N PRO A 125 13.21 -3.74 2.75
CA PRO A 125 12.38 -4.41 3.73
C PRO A 125 12.17 -3.58 5.00
N LYS A 126 10.95 -3.63 5.55
CA LYS A 126 10.56 -2.92 6.77
C LYS A 126 9.82 -3.78 7.78
N LYS A 127 9.93 -3.47 9.07
CA LYS A 127 9.23 -4.16 10.17
C LYS A 127 7.85 -3.57 10.44
N PHE A 128 6.86 -4.45 10.53
CA PHE A 128 5.46 -4.16 10.79
C PHE A 128 4.95 -4.92 12.00
N LEU A 129 4.02 -4.33 12.71
CA LEU A 129 3.19 -4.97 13.72
C LEU A 129 1.93 -5.48 13.03
N VAL A 130 1.61 -6.77 13.13
CA VAL A 130 0.27 -7.30 12.85
C VAL A 130 -0.64 -6.83 13.96
N SER A 131 -1.23 -5.64 13.78
CA SER A 131 -2.03 -4.97 14.81
C SER A 131 -3.40 -5.60 15.00
N ALA A 132 -3.95 -6.20 13.94
CA ALA A 132 -5.20 -6.93 14.00
C ALA A 132 -5.47 -7.77 12.74
N PHE A 133 -6.33 -8.75 12.94
CA PHE A 133 -7.18 -9.32 11.92
C PHE A 133 -8.60 -8.75 12.05
N VAL A 134 -9.16 -8.27 10.94
CA VAL A 134 -10.57 -7.90 10.85
C VAL A 134 -11.28 -9.00 10.09
N ASP A 135 -12.22 -9.67 10.76
CA ASP A 135 -12.93 -10.84 10.22
C ASP A 135 -14.03 -10.45 9.19
N PRO A 136 -14.66 -11.42 8.50
CA PRO A 136 -15.77 -11.15 7.57
C PRO A 136 -16.95 -10.39 8.19
N ASN A 137 -17.18 -10.55 9.50
CA ASN A 137 -18.23 -9.87 10.26
C ASN A 137 -17.77 -8.49 10.76
N ARG A 138 -16.62 -7.99 10.28
CA ARG A 138 -16.00 -6.71 10.66
C ARG A 138 -15.59 -6.63 12.14
N ARG A 139 -15.42 -7.77 12.81
CA ARG A 139 -14.92 -7.78 14.18
C ARG A 139 -13.41 -7.61 14.17
N PHE A 140 -12.93 -6.68 14.99
CA PHE A 140 -11.52 -6.46 15.21
C PHE A 140 -11.00 -7.50 16.20
N GLN A 141 -10.10 -8.36 15.75
CA GLN A 141 -9.38 -9.32 16.56
C GLN A 141 -7.94 -8.80 16.61
N GLY A 142 -7.54 -8.25 17.77
CA GLY A 142 -6.24 -7.62 17.93
C GLY A 142 -5.06 -8.55 17.63
N GLY A 143 -3.87 -7.97 17.54
CA GLY A 143 -2.61 -8.67 17.34
C GLY A 143 -1.44 -7.79 17.77
N GLY A 144 -0.37 -8.40 18.27
CA GLY A 144 0.77 -7.73 18.88
C GLY A 144 2.13 -8.17 18.32
N LEU A 145 2.14 -8.77 17.13
CA LEU A 145 3.28 -9.56 16.64
C LEU A 145 3.99 -8.90 15.47
N ASP A 146 5.30 -9.10 15.37
CA ASP A 146 6.15 -8.43 14.37
C ASP A 146 6.37 -9.26 13.11
N LEU A 147 6.32 -8.61 11.95
CA LEU A 147 6.62 -9.17 10.64
C LEU A 147 7.56 -8.25 9.86
N VAL A 148 8.48 -8.83 9.08
CA VAL A 148 9.29 -8.09 8.11
C VAL A 148 8.61 -8.15 6.74
N MET A 149 8.55 -7.01 6.04
CA MET A 149 7.90 -6.85 4.75
C MET A 149 8.83 -6.27 3.71
N ASP A 150 9.05 -6.98 2.60
CA ASP A 150 9.96 -6.63 1.51
C ASP A 150 9.25 -5.99 0.28
N LYS A 151 10.04 -5.68 -0.76
CA LYS A 151 9.60 -4.96 -1.97
C LYS A 151 8.70 -5.84 -2.85
N GLY A 152 7.58 -5.29 -3.34
CA GLY A 152 6.71 -5.97 -4.33
C GLY A 152 5.61 -6.89 -3.75
N THR A 153 5.42 -6.85 -2.44
CA THR A 153 4.77 -7.90 -1.64
C THR A 153 3.25 -7.95 -1.64
N ALA A 154 2.49 -7.41 -2.60
CA ALA A 154 1.02 -7.49 -2.49
C ALA A 154 0.50 -8.95 -2.38
N TYR A 155 1.14 -9.88 -3.09
CA TYR A 155 0.88 -11.31 -2.95
C TYR A 155 1.69 -11.95 -1.81
N ASP A 156 2.99 -11.66 -1.75
CA ASP A 156 3.90 -12.28 -0.78
C ASP A 156 3.64 -11.84 0.66
N SER A 157 3.14 -10.63 0.92
CA SER A 157 2.67 -10.16 2.23
C SER A 157 1.60 -11.07 2.79
N ARG A 158 0.63 -11.47 1.96
CA ARG A 158 -0.47 -12.34 2.40
C ARG A 158 0.09 -13.70 2.79
N ARG A 159 0.91 -14.27 1.92
CA ARG A 159 1.58 -15.55 2.17
C ARG A 159 2.44 -15.50 3.43
N ALA A 160 3.23 -14.45 3.64
CA ALA A 160 4.07 -14.29 4.82
C ALA A 160 3.24 -14.18 6.11
N VAL A 161 2.15 -13.40 6.09
CA VAL A 161 1.21 -13.33 7.23
C VAL A 161 0.57 -14.69 7.50
N PHE A 162 0.12 -15.40 6.46
CA PHE A 162 -0.48 -16.74 6.65
C PHE A 162 0.52 -17.78 7.15
N GLN A 163 1.73 -17.80 6.61
CA GLN A 163 2.81 -18.67 7.08
C GLN A 163 3.12 -18.39 8.54
N TYR A 164 3.21 -17.11 8.91
CA TYR A 164 3.41 -16.70 10.30
C TYR A 164 2.30 -17.22 11.22
N LEU A 165 1.04 -16.96 10.87
CA LEU A 165 -0.11 -17.35 11.69
C LEU A 165 -0.32 -18.87 11.77
N SER A 166 0.19 -19.62 10.79
CA SER A 166 0.08 -21.09 10.74
C SER A 166 1.25 -21.81 11.41
N ALA A 167 2.34 -21.08 11.71
CA ALA A 167 3.54 -21.62 12.36
C ALA A 167 3.54 -21.44 13.89
N ALA A 168 2.44 -20.92 14.46
CA ALA A 168 2.24 -20.69 15.88
C ALA A 168 1.36 -21.77 16.52
#